data_AF-A0A8J4WXF1-F1
#
_entry.id   AF-A0A8J4WXF1-F1
#
_cell.length_a   1.000
_cell.length_b   1.000
_cell.length_c   1.000
_cell.angle_alpha   90.00
_cell.angle_beta   90.00
_cell.angle_gamma   90.00
#
_symmetry.space_group_name_H-M   'P 1'
#
loop_
_entity.id
_entity.type
_entity.pdbx_description
1 polymer ?
#
loop_
_entity_poly.entity_id
_entity_poly.type
_entity_poly.pdbx_seq_one_letter_code
_entity_poly.pdbx_strand_id
1 'polypeptide(L)'
;MSGTVKFKKEKEILTEYESQVKEIRSQLLEQQKCLEQQTEMRVQLLQDLQDFFRKKSEIESEYSRNLEKLAERFMAKTRSTKDHQQYKKDQNLLSPVNCWYLLLNQVRRESKDHATLSDLYLNNVITRLSHVSEDNNRLLKKSKEITFQLQEDLMKILNELYTVMKTYHMYHSETLSSENKLKEAERQGERQGRGGEVFSLRNEERHQRRNATRKIQKMKEKRQAKYSENKLKVMKARNEYLLTLEAANAALFKYYIQDLSHLIDCCDLGYHSSLSRALRTYLSAEYSMETSRHEGLDILEGAVESLDPRSDRQRFMETHPTAFTPPARFNFQPHMGDQVSQITAMPQVQAELLLRYQQLQSRLSTLKIENEE
;
A
#
# COMPACT_ATOMS: atom_id res chain seq x y z
N MET A 1 45.35 23.33 -13.20
CA MET A 1 45.59 24.41 -12.23
C MET A 1 46.63 23.93 -11.24
N SER A 2 47.81 24.57 -11.21
CA SER A 2 48.86 24.25 -10.25
C SER A 2 48.46 24.86 -8.90
N GLY A 3 47.83 24.06 -8.04
CA GLY A 3 47.53 24.47 -6.68
C GLY A 3 48.83 24.57 -5.89
N THR A 4 49.19 25.77 -5.46
CA THR A 4 50.21 25.98 -4.43
C THR A 4 49.87 25.12 -3.22
N VAL A 5 50.64 24.04 -3.02
CA VAL A 5 50.48 23.13 -1.88
C VAL A 5 50.78 23.92 -0.61
N LYS A 6 49.74 24.36 0.10
CA LYS A 6 49.90 25.00 1.40
C LYS A 6 50.58 24.01 2.34
N PHE A 7 51.68 24.44 2.97
CA PHE A 7 52.32 23.68 4.04
C PHE A 7 51.41 23.68 5.26
N LYS A 8 50.58 22.64 5.41
CA LYS A 8 49.70 22.48 6.56
C LYS A 8 50.48 21.88 7.73
N LYS A 9 50.30 22.45 8.92
CA LYS A 9 50.87 21.89 10.16
C LYS A 9 50.03 20.69 10.60
N GLU A 10 50.66 19.70 11.25
CA GLU A 10 49.99 18.48 11.77
C GLU A 10 48.66 18.78 12.48
N LYS A 11 48.65 19.78 13.37
CA LYS A 11 47.46 20.18 14.13
C LYS A 11 46.29 20.63 13.24
N GLU A 12 46.58 21.30 12.13
CA GLU A 12 45.58 21.78 11.17
C GLU A 12 44.92 20.60 10.44
N ILE A 13 45.73 19.64 9.96
CA ILE A 13 45.25 18.43 9.26
C ILE A 13 44.37 17.58 10.19
N LEU A 14 44.81 17.37 11.44
CA LEU A 14 44.03 16.60 12.42
C LEU A 14 42.70 17.28 12.74
N THR A 15 42.69 18.61 12.88
CA THR A 15 41.46 19.37 13.16
C THR A 15 40.47 19.31 12.00
N GLU A 16 40.95 19.45 10.76
CA GLU A 16 40.12 19.32 9.56
C GLU A 16 39.50 17.91 9.45
N TYR A 17 40.31 16.88 9.68
CA TYR A 17 39.85 15.49 9.65
C TYR A 17 38.80 15.22 10.73
N GLU A 18 39.05 15.64 11.97
CA GLU A 18 38.08 15.50 13.07
C GLU A 18 36.77 16.23 12.78
N SER A 19 36.83 17.39 12.12
CA SER A 19 35.64 18.12 11.66
C SER A 19 34.84 17.32 10.64
N GLN A 20 35.51 16.74 9.64
CA GLN A 20 34.85 15.91 8.63
C GLN A 20 34.21 14.66 9.23
N VAL A 21 34.89 13.98 10.16
CA VAL A 21 34.34 12.81 10.86
C VAL A 21 33.13 13.19 11.71
N LYS A 22 33.13 14.36 12.36
CA LYS A 22 31.96 14.87 13.10
C LYS A 22 30.77 15.13 12.17
N GLU A 23 31.02 15.69 10.98
CA GLU A 23 29.98 15.92 9.98
C GLU A 23 29.38 14.60 9.49
N ILE A 24 30.22 13.62 9.15
CA ILE A 24 29.77 12.27 8.78
C ILE A 24 28.92 11.68 9.90
N ARG A 25 29.39 11.69 11.15
CA ARG A 25 28.64 11.19 12.30
C ARG A 25 27.28 11.88 12.46
N SER A 26 27.21 13.19 12.23
CA SER A 26 25.95 13.93 12.25
C SER A 26 24.99 13.47 11.16
N GLN A 27 25.48 13.23 9.94
CA GLN A 27 24.67 12.69 8.85
C GLN A 27 24.17 11.28 9.16
N LEU A 28 25.02 10.41 9.72
CA LEU A 28 24.64 9.05 10.09
C LEU A 28 23.49 9.02 11.11
N LEU A 29 23.53 9.92 12.11
CA LEU A 29 22.44 10.08 13.09
C LEU A 29 21.16 10.60 12.43
N GLU A 30 21.27 11.52 11.48
CA GLU A 30 20.11 12.05 10.78
C GLU A 30 19.46 10.99 9.88
N GLN A 31 20.25 10.17 9.21
CA GLN A 31 19.76 9.02 8.43
C GLN A 31 18.94 8.06 9.29
N GLN A 32 19.39 7.75 10.51
CA GLN A 32 18.62 6.90 11.43
C GLN A 32 17.25 7.52 11.74
N LYS A 33 17.20 8.82 12.07
CA LYS A 33 15.94 9.51 12.35
C LYS A 33 15.00 9.52 11.14
N CYS A 34 15.53 9.76 9.93
CA CYS A 34 14.72 9.75 8.72
C CYS A 34 14.08 8.38 8.48
N LEU A 35 14.84 7.29 8.64
CA LEU A 35 14.33 5.92 8.51
C LEU A 35 13.27 5.61 9.57
N GLU A 36 13.49 6.05 10.81
CA GLU A 36 12.52 5.91 11.91
C GLU A 36 11.21 6.64 11.62
N GLN A 37 11.31 7.92 11.26
CA GLN A 37 10.15 8.76 10.94
C GLN A 37 9.35 8.19 9.77
N GLN A 38 10.03 7.70 8.73
CA GLN A 38 9.38 7.08 7.58
C GLN A 38 8.56 5.85 7.98
N THR A 39 9.07 5.02 8.89
CA THR A 39 8.32 3.88 9.41
C THR A 39 7.15 4.33 10.29
N GLU A 40 7.34 5.30 11.18
CA GLU A 40 6.25 5.83 12.02
C GLU A 40 5.09 6.36 11.17
N MET A 41 5.38 7.09 10.09
CA MET A 41 4.37 7.57 9.15
C MET A 41 3.59 6.41 8.49
N ARG A 42 4.25 5.29 8.18
CA ARG A 42 3.59 4.11 7.60
C ARG A 42 2.72 3.37 8.59
N VAL A 43 3.18 3.21 9.83
CA VAL A 43 2.39 2.61 10.91
C VAL A 43 1.16 3.48 11.18
N GLN A 44 1.32 4.81 11.20
CA GLN A 44 0.20 5.74 11.33
C GLN A 44 -0.80 5.59 10.18
N LEU A 45 -0.34 5.53 8.92
CA LEU A 45 -1.22 5.30 7.78
C LEU A 45 -1.99 3.97 7.89
N LEU A 46 -1.33 2.89 8.34
CA LEU A 46 -1.99 1.60 8.57
C LEU A 46 -3.03 1.69 9.69
N GLN A 47 -2.78 2.50 10.73
CA GLN A 47 -3.74 2.75 11.80
C GLN A 47 -4.96 3.52 11.26
N ASP A 48 -4.73 4.59 10.51
CA ASP A 48 -5.80 5.39 9.90
C ASP A 48 -6.67 4.54 8.96
N LEU A 49 -6.05 3.64 8.18
CA LEU A 49 -6.79 2.69 7.32
C LEU A 49 -7.64 1.72 8.14
N GLN A 50 -7.13 1.19 9.26
CA GLN A 50 -7.90 0.30 10.13
C GLN A 50 -9.10 1.02 10.73
N ASP A 51 -8.92 2.25 11.21
CA ASP A 51 -9.98 3.05 11.81
C ASP A 51 -11.02 3.48 10.75
N PHE A 52 -10.57 3.80 9.54
CA PHE A 52 -11.45 4.03 8.40
C PHE A 52 -12.34 2.82 8.11
N PHE A 53 -11.76 1.61 7.99
CA PHE A 53 -12.55 0.40 7.69
C PHE A 53 -13.45 0.01 8.86
N ARG A 54 -13.05 0.28 10.10
CA ARG A 54 -13.89 0.08 11.28
C ARG A 54 -15.13 0.98 11.19
N LYS A 55 -14.93 2.27 10.88
CA LYS A 55 -16.05 3.21 10.72
C LYS A 55 -16.92 2.87 9.51
N LYS A 56 -16.32 2.47 8.39
CA LYS A 56 -17.08 2.02 7.21
C LYS A 56 -17.92 0.80 7.54
N SER A 57 -17.37 -0.20 8.24
CA SER A 57 -18.11 -1.38 8.69
C SER A 57 -19.32 -1.03 9.57
N GLU A 58 -19.19 -0.09 10.51
CA GLU A 58 -20.32 0.38 11.32
C GLU A 58 -21.45 0.93 10.44
N ILE A 59 -21.10 1.72 9.42
CA ILE A 59 -22.07 2.30 8.47
C ILE A 59 -22.75 1.19 7.66
N GLU A 60 -21.99 0.24 7.11
CA GLU A 60 -22.55 -0.90 6.36
C GLU A 60 -23.49 -1.74 7.23
N SER A 61 -23.11 -2.01 8.49
CA SER A 61 -23.92 -2.77 9.44
C SER A 61 -25.20 -2.04 9.85
N GLU A 62 -25.15 -0.72 10.00
CA GLU A 62 -26.34 0.09 10.23
C GLU A 62 -27.28 0.11 9.02
N TYR A 63 -26.73 0.30 7.83
CA TYR A 63 -27.50 0.28 6.58
C TYR A 63 -28.19 -1.07 6.37
N SER A 64 -27.45 -2.17 6.53
CA SER A 64 -27.98 -3.54 6.52
C SER A 64 -29.18 -3.71 7.47
N ARG A 65 -29.02 -3.32 8.75
CA ARG A 65 -30.11 -3.43 9.75
C ARG A 65 -31.34 -2.60 9.38
N ASN A 66 -31.15 -1.44 8.77
CA ASN A 66 -32.26 -0.59 8.34
C ASN A 66 -33.01 -1.19 7.14
N LEU A 67 -32.29 -1.80 6.19
CA LEU A 67 -32.89 -2.54 5.08
C LEU A 67 -33.65 -3.79 5.55
N GLU A 68 -33.10 -4.58 6.49
CA GLU A 68 -33.82 -5.75 7.03
C GLU A 68 -35.14 -5.32 7.69
N LYS A 69 -35.10 -4.27 8.54
CA LYS A 69 -36.31 -3.72 9.18
C LYS A 69 -37.35 -3.26 8.16
N LEU A 70 -36.90 -2.61 7.07
CA LEU A 70 -37.78 -2.18 5.98
C LEU A 70 -38.47 -3.39 5.33
N ALA A 71 -37.69 -4.39 4.92
CA ALA A 71 -38.21 -5.59 4.28
C ALA A 71 -39.15 -6.38 5.21
N GLU A 72 -38.76 -6.60 6.47
CA GLU A 72 -39.56 -7.32 7.46
C GLU A 72 -40.91 -6.64 7.73
N ARG A 73 -40.91 -5.31 7.88
CA ARG A 73 -42.14 -4.54 8.12
C ARG A 73 -43.18 -4.76 7.03
N PHE A 74 -42.75 -4.71 5.77
CA PHE A 74 -43.65 -4.87 4.63
C PHE A 74 -43.98 -6.33 4.35
N MET A 75 -43.04 -7.26 4.53
CA MET A 75 -43.33 -8.69 4.45
C MET A 75 -44.33 -9.16 5.51
N ALA A 76 -44.26 -8.66 6.74
CA ALA A 76 -45.19 -9.03 7.81
C ALA A 76 -46.62 -8.56 7.52
N LYS A 77 -46.78 -7.35 6.99
CA LYS A 77 -48.08 -6.83 6.54
C LYS A 77 -48.69 -7.69 5.44
N THR A 78 -47.88 -8.08 4.45
CA THR A 78 -48.31 -8.96 3.34
C THR A 78 -48.72 -10.36 3.82
N ARG A 79 -48.25 -10.82 5.00
CA ARG A 79 -48.61 -12.14 5.58
C ARG A 79 -49.88 -12.13 6.44
N SER A 80 -50.34 -10.96 6.88
CA SER A 80 -51.40 -10.82 7.88
C SER A 80 -52.82 -10.79 7.31
N THR A 81 -52.98 -10.61 5.99
CA THR A 81 -54.27 -10.69 5.30
C THR A 81 -54.64 -12.15 5.06
N LYS A 82 -55.86 -12.56 5.47
CA LYS A 82 -56.35 -13.95 5.33
C LYS A 82 -56.31 -14.44 3.88
N ASP A 83 -56.46 -13.55 2.90
CA ASP A 83 -56.37 -13.86 1.47
C ASP A 83 -54.94 -14.21 1.00
N HIS A 84 -53.90 -13.85 1.78
CA HIS A 84 -52.50 -14.04 1.37
C HIS A 84 -51.82 -15.32 1.87
N GLN A 85 -52.47 -16.11 2.74
CA GLN A 85 -51.99 -17.45 3.05
C GLN A 85 -52.11 -18.41 1.85
N GLN A 86 -53.01 -18.12 0.91
CA GLN A 86 -53.19 -18.86 -0.34
C GLN A 86 -52.07 -18.57 -1.36
N TYR A 87 -51.56 -17.34 -1.37
CA TYR A 87 -50.47 -16.87 -2.24
C TYR A 87 -49.07 -17.39 -1.90
N LYS A 88 -48.86 -17.95 -0.69
CA LYS A 88 -47.55 -18.45 -0.24
C LYS A 88 -47.17 -19.83 -0.80
N LYS A 89 -48.12 -20.58 -1.35
CA LYS A 89 -47.91 -21.96 -1.81
C LYS A 89 -47.89 -22.12 -3.33
N ASP A 90 -48.14 -21.04 -4.07
CA ASP A 90 -48.56 -21.15 -5.46
C ASP A 90 -47.67 -20.30 -6.37
N GLN A 91 -47.20 -20.87 -7.47
CA GLN A 91 -46.58 -20.19 -8.63
C GLN A 91 -47.54 -19.20 -9.34
N ASN A 92 -48.63 -18.81 -8.69
CA ASN A 92 -49.84 -18.24 -9.28
C ASN A 92 -50.17 -16.85 -8.70
N LEU A 93 -49.16 -16.09 -8.28
CA LEU A 93 -49.34 -14.69 -7.89
C LEU A 93 -49.83 -13.88 -9.10
N LEU A 94 -50.72 -12.90 -8.85
CA LEU A 94 -50.99 -11.86 -9.83
C LEU A 94 -49.69 -11.12 -10.14
N SER A 95 -49.49 -10.73 -11.40
CA SER A 95 -48.22 -10.20 -11.88
C SER A 95 -47.71 -8.98 -11.07
N PRO A 96 -48.55 -8.02 -10.61
CA PRO A 96 -48.08 -6.91 -9.77
C PRO A 96 -47.67 -7.36 -8.36
N VAL A 97 -48.33 -8.39 -7.82
CA VAL A 97 -48.01 -8.95 -6.49
C VAL A 97 -46.67 -9.67 -6.54
N ASN A 98 -46.36 -10.35 -7.65
CA ASN A 98 -45.04 -10.93 -7.88
C ASN A 98 -43.94 -9.86 -7.92
N CYS A 99 -44.15 -8.76 -8.66
CA CYS A 99 -43.23 -7.62 -8.70
C CYS A 99 -42.96 -7.05 -7.29
N TRP A 100 -44.03 -6.85 -6.51
CA TRP A 100 -43.90 -6.39 -5.12
C TRP A 100 -43.09 -7.35 -4.25
N TYR A 101 -43.33 -8.66 -4.38
CA TYR A 101 -42.59 -9.67 -3.63
C TYR A 101 -41.09 -9.70 -3.99
N LEU A 102 -40.77 -9.62 -5.29
CA LEU A 102 -39.38 -9.59 -5.76
C LEU A 102 -38.66 -8.31 -5.34
N LEU A 103 -39.35 -7.16 -5.32
CA LEU A 103 -38.81 -5.91 -4.78
C LEU A 103 -38.43 -6.05 -3.31
N LEU A 104 -39.30 -6.65 -2.48
CA LEU A 104 -38.98 -6.91 -1.07
C LEU A 104 -37.82 -7.89 -0.90
N ASN A 105 -37.72 -8.91 -1.75
CA ASN A 105 -36.60 -9.85 -1.74
C ASN A 105 -35.27 -9.17 -2.14
N GLN A 106 -35.30 -8.21 -3.06
CA GLN A 106 -34.11 -7.44 -3.43
C GLN A 106 -33.58 -6.63 -2.25
N VAL A 107 -34.46 -5.96 -1.51
CA VAL A 107 -34.06 -5.23 -0.28
C VAL A 107 -33.43 -6.16 0.75
N ARG A 108 -33.93 -7.39 0.91
CA ARG A 108 -33.31 -8.40 1.80
C ARG A 108 -31.97 -8.92 1.30
N ARG A 109 -31.81 -9.03 -0.02
CA ARG A 109 -30.52 -9.40 -0.63
C ARG A 109 -29.48 -8.33 -0.30
N GLU A 110 -29.79 -7.07 -0.59
CA GLU A 110 -28.92 -5.93 -0.26
C GLU A 110 -28.60 -5.87 1.24
N SER A 111 -29.61 -6.04 2.11
CA SER A 111 -29.41 -6.15 3.56
C SER A 111 -28.32 -7.16 3.95
N LYS A 112 -28.39 -8.38 3.39
CA LYS A 112 -27.41 -9.44 3.66
C LYS A 112 -26.04 -9.12 3.08
N ASP A 113 -25.99 -8.59 1.87
CA ASP A 113 -24.73 -8.25 1.19
C ASP A 113 -23.97 -7.18 1.98
N HIS A 114 -24.66 -6.14 2.47
CA HIS A 114 -24.07 -5.12 3.35
C HIS A 114 -23.60 -5.70 4.70
N ALA A 115 -24.32 -6.68 5.27
CA ALA A 115 -23.85 -7.39 6.48
C ALA A 115 -22.57 -8.18 6.20
N THR A 116 -22.50 -8.89 5.08
CA THR A 116 -21.30 -9.63 4.64
C THR A 116 -20.14 -8.66 4.37
N LEU A 117 -20.40 -7.53 3.74
CA LEU A 117 -19.38 -6.50 3.46
C LEU A 117 -18.78 -5.94 4.76
N SER A 118 -19.63 -5.64 5.75
CA SER A 118 -19.20 -5.25 7.10
C SER A 118 -18.30 -6.31 7.74
N ASP A 119 -18.68 -7.58 7.67
CA ASP A 119 -17.89 -8.69 8.21
C ASP A 119 -16.52 -8.81 7.52
N LEU A 120 -16.48 -8.69 6.19
CA LEU A 120 -15.25 -8.71 5.41
C LEU A 120 -14.30 -7.58 5.78
N TYR A 121 -14.81 -6.37 6.06
CA TYR A 121 -13.98 -5.27 6.52
C TYR A 121 -13.34 -5.57 7.88
N LEU A 122 -14.12 -6.05 8.85
CA LEU A 122 -13.64 -6.33 10.20
C LEU A 122 -12.68 -7.51 10.24
N ASN A 123 -13.04 -8.63 9.62
CA ASN A 123 -12.37 -9.92 9.81
C ASN A 123 -11.31 -10.23 8.75
N ASN A 124 -11.32 -9.52 7.61
CA ASN A 124 -10.35 -9.74 6.55
C ASN A 124 -9.48 -8.50 6.30
N VAL A 125 -10.08 -7.35 6.00
CA VAL A 125 -9.29 -6.16 5.62
C VAL A 125 -8.51 -5.63 6.83
N ILE A 126 -9.19 -5.36 7.95
CA ILE A 126 -8.54 -4.84 9.17
C ILE A 126 -7.51 -5.84 9.70
N THR A 127 -7.85 -7.13 9.79
CA THR A 127 -6.91 -8.18 10.25
C THR A 127 -5.65 -8.23 9.39
N ARG A 128 -5.78 -8.13 8.05
CA ARG A 128 -4.61 -8.06 7.17
C ARG A 128 -3.78 -6.81 7.43
N LEU A 129 -4.40 -5.64 7.60
CA LEU A 129 -3.70 -4.39 7.91
C LEU A 129 -2.95 -4.47 9.25
N SER A 130 -3.54 -5.12 10.27
CA SER A 130 -2.89 -5.38 11.55
C SER A 130 -1.61 -6.21 11.37
N HIS A 131 -1.68 -7.32 10.62
CA HIS A 131 -0.51 -8.14 10.34
C HIS A 131 0.58 -7.37 9.58
N VAL A 132 0.20 -6.50 8.62
CA VAL A 132 1.17 -5.64 7.92
C VAL A 132 1.84 -4.67 8.90
N SER A 133 1.11 -4.11 9.86
CA SER A 133 1.65 -3.23 10.89
C SER A 133 2.64 -3.97 11.81
N GLU A 134 2.30 -5.17 12.25
CA GLU A 134 3.18 -6.02 13.08
C GLU A 134 4.46 -6.41 12.34
N ASP A 135 4.34 -6.84 11.08
CA ASP A 135 5.50 -7.19 10.25
C ASP A 135 6.40 -5.97 10.00
N ASN A 136 5.82 -4.79 9.78
CA ASN A 136 6.58 -3.56 9.57
C ASN A 136 7.37 -3.16 10.83
N ASN A 137 6.77 -3.26 12.02
CA ASN A 137 7.45 -3.03 13.29
C ASN A 137 8.61 -4.02 13.52
N ARG A 138 8.41 -5.30 13.18
CA ARG A 138 9.47 -6.32 13.28
C ARG A 138 10.62 -6.04 12.31
N LEU A 139 10.31 -5.64 11.07
CA LEU A 139 11.30 -5.28 10.06
C LEU A 139 12.07 -4.01 10.42
N LEU A 140 11.40 -3.01 11.00
CA LEU A 140 12.07 -1.81 11.51
C LEU A 140 13.13 -2.16 12.55
N LYS A 141 12.78 -2.99 13.55
CA LYS A 141 13.74 -3.39 14.58
C LYS A 141 14.99 -4.01 13.99
N LYS A 142 14.83 -4.95 13.04
CA LYS A 142 15.96 -5.57 12.34
C LYS A 142 16.75 -4.58 11.49
N SER A 143 16.07 -3.69 10.77
CA SER A 143 16.72 -2.71 9.89
C SER A 143 17.52 -1.68 10.70
N LYS A 144 17.05 -1.31 11.90
CA LYS A 144 17.82 -0.49 12.86
C LYS A 144 19.10 -1.19 13.32
N GLU A 145 19.01 -2.47 13.67
CA GLU A 145 20.18 -3.27 14.09
C GLU A 145 21.25 -3.33 12.98
N ILE A 146 20.83 -3.58 11.74
CA ILE A 146 21.74 -3.63 10.57
C ILE A 146 22.34 -2.24 10.28
N THR A 147 21.51 -1.19 10.30
CA THR A 147 21.95 0.19 10.08
C THR A 147 22.98 0.60 11.12
N PHE A 148 22.71 0.30 12.39
CA PHE A 148 23.63 0.58 13.49
C PHE A 148 24.97 -0.12 13.30
N GLN A 149 24.97 -1.41 12.97
CA GLN A 149 26.19 -2.18 12.74
C GLN A 149 27.04 -1.59 11.61
N LEU A 150 26.42 -1.31 10.45
CA LEU A 150 27.12 -0.72 9.30
C LEU A 150 27.74 0.64 9.63
N GLN A 151 26.99 1.49 10.34
CA GLN A 151 27.47 2.80 10.75
C GLN A 151 28.58 2.72 11.81
N GLU A 152 28.50 1.76 12.74
CA GLU A 152 29.54 1.52 13.74
C GLU A 152 30.86 1.07 13.08
N ASP A 153 30.77 0.15 12.11
CA ASP A 153 31.93 -0.35 11.38
C ASP A 153 32.57 0.73 10.51
N LEU A 154 31.76 1.60 9.89
CA LEU A 154 32.26 2.78 9.19
C LEU A 154 33.03 3.72 10.14
N MET A 155 32.49 3.98 11.33
CA MET A 155 33.15 4.81 12.33
C MET A 155 34.46 4.19 12.85
N LYS A 156 34.54 2.87 12.97
CA LYS A 156 35.80 2.17 13.33
C LYS A 156 36.88 2.42 12.28
N ILE A 157 36.54 2.29 11.00
CA ILE A 157 37.49 2.53 9.89
C ILE A 157 37.97 3.99 9.88
N LEU A 158 37.08 4.96 10.13
CA LEU A 158 37.45 6.38 10.24
C LEU A 158 38.36 6.66 11.45
N ASN A 159 38.16 5.97 12.57
CA ASN A 159 39.05 6.10 13.74
C ASN A 159 40.42 5.43 13.51
N GLU A 160 40.46 4.33 12.77
CA GLU A 160 41.70 3.68 12.36
C GLU A 160 42.53 4.61 11.45
N LEU A 161 41.90 5.24 10.45
CA LEU A 161 42.54 6.21 9.57
C LEU A 161 43.16 7.38 10.34
N TYR A 162 42.47 7.90 11.36
CA TYR A 162 43.03 8.93 12.26
C TYR A 162 44.33 8.47 12.94
N THR A 163 44.32 7.24 13.47
CA THR A 163 45.43 6.67 14.24
C THR A 163 46.66 6.44 13.36
N VAL A 164 46.45 5.90 12.16
CA VAL A 164 47.52 5.66 11.18
C VAL A 164 48.08 6.99 10.66
N MET A 165 47.23 7.97 10.36
CA MET A 165 47.65 9.32 9.95
C MET A 165 48.51 10.00 11.02
N LYS A 166 48.10 9.95 12.29
CA LYS A 166 48.87 10.51 13.41
C LYS A 166 50.25 9.84 13.55
N THR A 167 50.30 8.51 13.40
CA THR A 167 51.56 7.75 13.43
C THR A 167 52.50 8.16 12.28
N TYR A 168 51.95 8.35 11.08
CA TYR A 168 52.70 8.88 9.94
C TYR A 168 53.26 10.29 10.23
N HIS A 169 52.45 11.22 10.73
CA HIS A 169 52.90 12.58 11.07
C HIS A 169 54.01 12.60 12.13
N MET A 170 53.92 11.74 13.15
CA MET A 170 54.94 11.59 14.17
C MET A 170 56.28 11.13 13.57
N TYR A 171 56.29 10.05 12.79
CA TYR A 171 57.53 9.56 12.16
C TYR A 171 58.08 10.49 11.08
N HIS A 172 57.21 11.25 10.40
CA HIS A 172 57.64 12.29 9.46
C HIS A 172 58.38 13.42 10.18
N SER A 173 57.84 13.90 11.31
CA SER A 173 58.48 14.91 12.16
C SER A 173 59.82 14.43 12.74
N GLU A 174 59.90 13.17 13.19
CA GLU A 174 61.17 12.57 13.64
C GLU A 174 62.21 12.47 12.52
N THR A 175 61.78 12.22 11.28
CA THR A 175 62.65 12.14 10.11
C THR A 175 63.19 13.53 9.74
N LEU A 176 62.34 14.56 9.76
CA LEU A 176 62.75 15.96 9.55
C LEU A 176 63.77 16.41 10.62
N SER A 177 63.54 16.04 11.89
CA SER A 177 64.46 16.33 12.98
C SER A 177 65.82 15.65 12.82
N SER A 178 65.84 14.36 12.46
CA SER A 178 67.09 13.62 12.24
C SER A 178 67.85 14.11 11.00
N GLU A 179 67.14 14.51 9.95
CA GLU A 179 67.72 15.14 8.76
C GLU A 179 68.40 16.47 9.08
N ASN A 180 67.75 17.34 9.86
CA ASN A 180 68.32 18.62 10.28
C ASN A 180 69.59 18.41 11.13
N LYS A 181 69.56 17.47 12.09
CA LYS A 181 70.75 17.11 12.89
C LYS A 181 71.88 16.56 12.02
N LEU A 182 71.56 15.75 11.01
CA LEU A 182 72.57 15.24 10.08
C LEU A 182 73.21 16.41 9.30
N LYS A 183 72.39 17.29 8.69
CA LYS A 183 72.86 18.49 7.97
C LYS A 183 73.74 19.39 8.83
N GLU A 184 73.40 19.57 10.11
CA GLU A 184 74.24 20.32 11.06
C GLU A 184 75.61 19.65 11.31
N ALA A 185 75.65 18.32 11.46
CA ALA A 185 76.90 17.58 11.63
C ALA A 185 77.78 17.65 10.38
N GLU A 186 77.16 17.63 9.19
CA GLU A 186 77.87 17.80 7.92
C GLU A 186 78.51 19.20 7.83
N ARG A 187 77.77 20.25 8.18
CA ARG A 187 78.30 21.62 8.23
C ARG A 187 79.41 21.79 9.28
N GLN A 188 79.34 21.10 10.41
CA GLN A 188 80.43 21.11 11.41
C GLN A 188 81.70 20.41 10.88
N GLY A 189 81.55 19.29 10.19
CA GLY A 189 82.68 18.59 9.54
C GLY A 189 83.37 19.43 8.48
N GLU A 190 82.61 20.15 7.65
CA GLU A 190 83.14 21.07 6.63
C GLU A 190 83.89 22.27 7.24
N ARG A 191 83.40 22.83 8.35
CA ARG A 191 84.05 23.94 9.05
C ARG A 191 85.38 23.54 9.69
N GLN A 192 85.48 22.33 10.26
CA GLN A 192 86.74 21.80 10.82
C GLN A 192 87.72 21.30 9.75
N GLY A 193 87.24 20.95 8.56
CA GLY A 193 88.09 20.63 7.40
C GLY A 193 88.72 21.85 6.72
N ARG A 194 88.05 23.02 6.76
CA ARG A 194 88.55 24.27 6.15
C ARG A 194 89.42 25.14 7.06
N GLY A 195 89.30 25.01 8.39
CA GLY A 195 90.13 25.77 9.32
C GLY A 195 91.47 25.11 9.52
N GLY A 196 92.45 25.31 8.61
CA GLY A 196 93.83 24.90 8.90
C GLY A 196 94.82 24.76 7.74
N GLU A 197 94.93 25.73 6.83
CA GLU A 197 96.22 26.01 6.19
C GLU A 197 97.00 26.99 7.06
N VAL A 198 97.66 26.51 8.12
CA VAL A 198 98.76 27.26 8.78
C VAL A 198 99.87 26.28 9.12
N PHE A 199 100.98 26.42 8.40
CA PHE A 199 102.24 25.70 8.54
C PHE A 199 102.94 26.11 9.86
N SER A 200 102.54 25.55 11.00
CA SER A 200 103.37 25.33 12.22
C SER A 200 102.51 24.89 13.40
N LEU A 201 102.23 23.59 13.54
CA LEU A 201 101.58 23.03 14.73
C LEU A 201 102.45 21.90 15.29
N ARG A 202 102.56 21.86 16.63
CA ARG A 202 103.37 20.89 17.39
C ARG A 202 102.80 19.48 17.20
N ASN A 203 103.62 18.43 17.30
CA ASN A 203 103.24 17.04 16.99
C ASN A 203 102.02 16.53 17.81
N GLU A 204 101.81 17.06 19.02
CA GLU A 204 100.65 16.77 19.88
C GLU A 204 99.33 17.36 19.35
N GLU A 205 99.33 18.55 18.75
CA GLU A 205 98.13 19.20 18.18
C GLU A 205 97.64 18.50 16.91
N ARG A 206 98.54 17.92 16.12
CA ARG A 206 98.19 17.06 14.97
C ARG A 206 97.41 15.82 15.39
N HIS A 207 97.77 15.23 16.53
CA HIS A 207 97.09 14.04 17.07
C HIS A 207 95.68 14.39 17.61
N GLN A 208 95.56 15.53 18.30
CA GLN A 208 94.27 16.06 18.77
C GLN A 208 93.32 16.41 17.61
N ARG A 209 93.81 17.05 16.53
CA ARG A 209 93.02 17.32 15.32
C ARG A 209 92.53 16.03 14.66
N ARG A 210 93.40 15.02 14.48
CA ARG A 210 93.02 13.71 13.92
C ARG A 210 91.93 13.00 14.74
N ASN A 211 92.03 13.07 16.07
CA ASN A 211 91.03 12.50 16.96
C ASN A 211 89.69 13.26 16.92
N ALA A 212 89.72 14.59 16.81
CA ALA A 212 88.53 15.41 16.62
C ALA A 212 87.83 15.09 15.28
N THR A 213 88.56 15.01 14.16
CA THR A 213 88.01 14.65 12.85
C THR A 213 87.40 13.24 12.86
N ARG A 214 88.06 12.26 13.48
CA ARG A 214 87.51 10.90 13.66
C ARG A 214 86.24 10.89 14.52
N LYS A 215 86.16 11.73 15.56
CA LYS A 215 84.98 11.86 16.43
C LYS A 215 83.80 12.47 15.68
N ILE A 216 84.03 13.48 14.84
CA ILE A 216 83.00 14.11 13.99
C ILE A 216 82.52 13.13 12.93
N GLN A 217 83.43 12.39 12.30
CA GLN A 217 83.08 11.36 11.32
C GLN A 217 82.21 10.25 11.93
N LYS A 218 82.58 9.71 13.10
CA LYS A 218 81.74 8.75 13.84
C LYS A 218 80.38 9.33 14.22
N MET A 219 80.33 10.61 14.58
CA MET A 219 79.08 11.30 14.91
C MET A 219 78.19 11.48 13.67
N LYS A 220 78.77 11.83 12.51
CA LYS A 220 78.08 11.89 11.22
C LYS A 220 77.53 10.52 10.83
N GLU A 221 78.33 9.46 10.90
CA GLU A 221 77.90 8.09 10.62
C GLU A 221 76.74 7.65 11.52
N LYS A 222 76.80 7.95 12.82
CA LYS A 222 75.70 7.66 13.75
C LYS A 222 74.42 8.43 13.40
N ARG A 223 74.53 9.72 13.04
CA ARG A 223 73.39 10.53 12.60
C ARG A 223 72.82 10.06 11.27
N GLN A 224 73.68 9.64 10.32
CA GLN A 224 73.30 9.07 9.05
C GLN A 224 72.52 7.77 9.24
N ALA A 225 73.02 6.85 10.08
CA ALA A 225 72.34 5.61 10.40
C ALA A 225 70.94 5.87 11.01
N LYS A 226 70.84 6.84 11.95
CA LYS A 226 69.55 7.21 12.56
C LYS A 226 68.58 7.83 11.55
N TYR A 227 69.07 8.69 10.67
CA TYR A 227 68.26 9.26 9.59
C TYR A 227 67.75 8.16 8.64
N SER A 228 68.61 7.22 8.21
CA SER A 228 68.20 6.09 7.38
C SER A 228 67.15 5.20 8.05
N GLU A 229 67.28 4.93 9.36
CA GLU A 229 66.29 4.19 10.15
C GLU A 229 64.93 4.92 10.18
N ASN A 230 64.94 6.22 10.49
CA ASN A 230 63.73 7.04 10.52
C ASN A 230 63.08 7.14 9.14
N LYS A 231 63.87 7.25 8.07
CA LYS A 231 63.40 7.27 6.67
C LYS A 231 62.66 5.98 6.30
N LEU A 232 63.14 4.83 6.78
CA LEU A 232 62.44 3.56 6.58
C LEU A 232 61.14 3.51 7.40
N LYS A 233 61.14 4.00 8.65
CA LYS A 233 59.93 4.06 9.50
C LYS A 233 58.83 4.92 8.90
N VAL A 234 59.15 6.15 8.47
CA VAL A 234 58.16 7.03 7.83
C VAL A 234 57.67 6.46 6.51
N MET A 235 58.52 5.76 5.74
CA MET A 235 58.11 5.09 4.50
C MET A 235 57.05 4.02 4.78
N LYS A 236 57.28 3.17 5.79
CA LYS A 236 56.30 2.14 6.20
C LYS A 236 54.99 2.76 6.68
N ALA A 237 55.04 3.74 7.57
CA ALA A 237 53.84 4.39 8.09
C ALA A 237 53.08 5.19 7.01
N ARG A 238 53.78 5.79 6.04
CA ARG A 238 53.13 6.44 4.89
C ARG A 238 52.40 5.43 4.01
N ASN A 239 53.01 4.28 3.75
CA ASN A 239 52.35 3.24 2.96
C ASN A 239 51.10 2.72 3.68
N GLU A 240 51.19 2.49 4.99
CA GLU A 240 50.02 2.11 5.80
C GLU A 240 48.92 3.17 5.73
N TYR A 241 49.29 4.44 5.91
CA TYR A 241 48.33 5.56 5.82
C TYR A 241 47.62 5.59 4.46
N LEU A 242 48.35 5.44 3.36
CA LEU A 242 47.75 5.43 2.02
C LEU A 242 46.82 4.23 1.79
N LEU A 243 47.17 3.04 2.32
CA LEU A 243 46.31 1.86 2.23
C LEU A 243 45.03 2.02 3.04
N THR A 244 45.13 2.49 4.30
CA THR A 244 43.97 2.75 5.16
C THR A 244 43.10 3.87 4.59
N LEU A 245 43.70 4.89 3.98
CA LEU A 245 42.96 5.98 3.32
C LEU A 245 42.11 5.45 2.17
N GLU A 246 42.67 4.60 1.32
CA GLU A 246 41.93 4.01 0.20
C GLU A 246 40.82 3.08 0.71
N ALA A 247 41.09 2.29 1.75
CA ALA A 247 40.10 1.43 2.38
C ALA A 247 38.93 2.24 3.00
N ALA A 248 39.23 3.35 3.68
CA ALA A 248 38.22 4.24 4.26
C ALA A 248 37.35 4.90 3.18
N ASN A 249 37.96 5.38 2.10
CA ASN A 249 37.23 5.96 0.97
C ASN A 249 36.33 4.92 0.29
N ALA A 250 36.82 3.70 0.08
CA ALA A 250 36.03 2.61 -0.47
C ALA A 250 34.85 2.22 0.45
N ALA A 251 35.06 2.17 1.76
CA ALA A 251 34.01 1.90 2.74
C ALA A 251 32.94 2.99 2.76
N LEU A 252 33.34 4.28 2.76
CA LEU A 252 32.42 5.41 2.64
C LEU A 252 31.61 5.34 1.34
N PHE A 253 32.28 5.11 0.22
CA PHE A 253 31.61 4.99 -1.07
C PHE A 253 30.60 3.85 -1.07
N LYS A 254 31.00 2.65 -0.62
CA LYS A 254 30.10 1.50 -0.53
C LYS A 254 28.88 1.82 0.34
N TYR A 255 29.09 2.40 1.52
CA TYR A 255 28.00 2.72 2.44
C TYR A 255 26.97 3.67 1.80
N TYR A 256 27.42 4.80 1.26
CA TYR A 256 26.53 5.84 0.74
C TYR A 256 25.91 5.50 -0.61
N ILE A 257 26.58 4.72 -1.46
CA ILE A 257 26.13 4.45 -2.83
C ILE A 257 25.40 3.12 -2.95
N GLN A 258 25.74 2.12 -2.14
CA GLN A 258 25.19 0.76 -2.24
C GLN A 258 24.36 0.42 -1.00
N ASP A 259 24.99 0.42 0.18
CA ASP A 259 24.38 -0.15 1.38
C ASP A 259 23.14 0.66 1.81
N LEU A 260 23.17 1.99 1.71
CA LEU A 260 22.05 2.84 2.11
C LEU A 260 20.78 2.57 1.27
N SER A 261 20.91 2.34 -0.03
CA SER A 261 19.77 1.98 -0.89
C SER A 261 19.18 0.65 -0.45
N HIS A 262 20.02 -0.35 -0.22
CA HIS A 262 19.58 -1.67 0.22
C HIS A 262 18.95 -1.66 1.62
N LEU A 263 19.40 -0.79 2.51
CA LEU A 263 18.80 -0.58 3.82
C LEU A 263 17.37 -0.03 3.70
N ILE A 264 17.14 0.92 2.80
CA ILE A 264 15.80 1.47 2.54
C ILE A 264 14.88 0.36 2.00
N ASP A 265 15.37 -0.44 1.04
CA ASP A 265 14.59 -1.57 0.50
C ASP A 265 14.26 -2.61 1.59
N CYS A 266 15.18 -2.85 2.55
CA CYS A 266 14.95 -3.74 3.69
C CYS A 266 13.84 -3.22 4.62
N CYS A 267 13.77 -1.91 4.86
CA CYS A 267 12.69 -1.28 5.64
C CYS A 267 11.31 -1.45 4.96
N ASP A 268 11.29 -1.60 3.64
CA ASP A 268 10.08 -1.61 2.81
C ASP A 268 9.64 -3.03 2.41
N LEU A 269 10.39 -4.03 2.86
CA LEU A 269 10.25 -5.40 2.40
C LEU A 269 8.83 -5.93 2.61
N GLY A 270 8.11 -6.14 1.50
CA GLY A 270 6.76 -6.69 1.52
C GLY A 270 5.64 -5.73 1.96
N TYR A 271 5.95 -4.47 2.28
CA TYR A 271 4.95 -3.47 2.68
C TYR A 271 3.94 -3.22 1.56
N HIS A 272 4.42 -2.83 0.38
CA HIS A 272 3.56 -2.49 -0.76
C HIS A 272 2.74 -3.68 -1.26
N SER A 273 3.35 -4.86 -1.34
CA SER A 273 2.65 -6.06 -1.80
C SER A 273 1.58 -6.52 -0.81
N SER A 274 1.82 -6.37 0.50
CA SER A 274 0.84 -6.75 1.51
C SER A 274 -0.30 -5.75 1.64
N LEU A 275 0.00 -4.44 1.57
CA LEU A 275 -1.03 -3.40 1.47
C LEU A 275 -1.88 -3.58 0.21
N SER A 276 -1.26 -3.84 -0.95
CA SER A 276 -1.95 -4.13 -2.20
C SER A 276 -2.91 -5.31 -2.07
N ARG A 277 -2.50 -6.40 -1.40
CA ARG A 277 -3.38 -7.54 -1.14
C ARG A 277 -4.58 -7.18 -0.25
N ALA A 278 -4.37 -6.41 0.82
CA ALA A 278 -5.47 -5.96 1.68
C ALA A 278 -6.49 -5.11 0.91
N LEU A 279 -6.02 -4.15 0.10
CA LEU A 279 -6.89 -3.30 -0.72
C LEU A 279 -7.57 -4.08 -1.85
N ARG A 280 -6.93 -5.11 -2.41
CA ARG A 280 -7.58 -6.00 -3.38
C ARG A 280 -8.70 -6.84 -2.75
N THR A 281 -8.57 -7.23 -1.48
CA THR A 281 -9.67 -7.87 -0.75
C THR A 281 -10.88 -6.92 -0.63
N TYR A 282 -10.62 -5.65 -0.30
CA TYR A 282 -11.66 -4.61 -0.30
C TYR A 282 -12.34 -4.48 -1.67
N LEU A 283 -11.56 -4.28 -2.74
CA LEU A 283 -12.08 -4.14 -4.10
C LEU A 283 -12.91 -5.35 -4.53
N SER A 284 -12.42 -6.56 -4.25
CA SER A 284 -13.15 -7.78 -4.58
C SER A 284 -14.49 -7.87 -3.87
N ALA A 285 -14.58 -7.43 -2.61
CA ALA A 285 -15.83 -7.44 -1.86
C ALA A 285 -16.85 -6.44 -2.43
N GLU A 286 -16.41 -5.23 -2.81
CA GLU A 286 -17.26 -4.23 -3.44
C GLU A 286 -17.78 -4.71 -4.81
N TYR A 287 -16.92 -5.28 -5.66
CA TYR A 287 -17.34 -5.82 -6.95
C TYR A 287 -18.33 -6.98 -6.84
N SER A 288 -18.16 -7.87 -5.85
CA SER A 288 -19.10 -8.94 -5.60
C SER A 288 -20.47 -8.41 -5.15
N MET A 289 -20.51 -7.38 -4.31
CA MET A 289 -21.76 -6.74 -3.89
C MET A 289 -22.49 -6.08 -5.08
N GLU A 290 -21.76 -5.34 -5.91
CA GLU A 290 -22.34 -4.71 -7.12
C GLU A 290 -22.92 -5.75 -8.07
N THR A 291 -22.21 -6.87 -8.26
CA THR A 291 -22.69 -7.99 -9.08
C THR A 291 -23.98 -8.61 -8.51
N SER A 292 -24.01 -8.90 -7.21
CA SER A 292 -25.21 -9.44 -6.52
C SER A 292 -26.41 -8.51 -6.65
N ARG A 293 -26.17 -7.20 -6.54
CA ARG A 293 -27.18 -6.16 -6.70
C ARG A 293 -27.73 -6.13 -8.12
N HIS A 294 -26.86 -6.12 -9.12
CA HIS A 294 -27.25 -6.12 -10.54
C HIS A 294 -28.11 -7.35 -10.88
N GLU A 295 -27.65 -8.55 -10.53
CA GLU A 295 -28.40 -9.80 -10.74
C GLU A 295 -29.79 -9.77 -10.09
N GLY A 296 -29.93 -9.09 -8.96
CA GLY A 296 -31.21 -8.97 -8.26
C GLY A 296 -32.17 -7.98 -8.91
N LEU A 297 -31.63 -6.90 -9.48
CA LEU A 297 -32.40 -5.94 -10.27
C LEU A 297 -32.86 -6.55 -11.59
N ASP A 298 -32.03 -7.34 -12.27
CA ASP A 298 -32.39 -8.02 -13.52
C ASP A 298 -33.59 -8.97 -13.33
N ILE A 299 -33.65 -9.69 -12.20
CA ILE A 299 -34.80 -10.54 -11.85
C ILE A 299 -36.07 -9.71 -11.68
N LEU A 300 -35.97 -8.54 -11.07
CA LEU A 300 -37.11 -7.64 -10.89
C LEU A 300 -37.55 -7.04 -12.22
N GLU A 301 -36.60 -6.63 -13.07
CA GLU A 301 -36.86 -6.12 -14.42
C GLU A 301 -37.64 -7.13 -15.26
N GLY A 302 -37.20 -8.39 -15.30
CA GLY A 302 -37.93 -9.45 -16.00
C GLY A 302 -39.36 -9.68 -15.46
N ALA A 303 -39.59 -9.47 -14.16
CA ALA A 303 -40.94 -9.54 -13.59
C ALA A 303 -41.81 -8.36 -14.00
N VAL A 304 -41.23 -7.16 -14.13
CA VAL A 304 -41.91 -5.96 -14.62
C VAL A 304 -42.29 -6.13 -16.09
N GLU A 305 -41.40 -6.69 -16.92
CA GLU A 305 -41.69 -7.02 -18.31
C GLU A 305 -42.79 -8.09 -18.45
N SER A 306 -42.93 -8.95 -17.44
CA SER A 306 -43.94 -10.01 -17.39
C SER A 306 -45.30 -9.58 -16.83
N LEU A 307 -45.54 -8.27 -16.64
CA LEU A 307 -46.85 -7.76 -16.22
C LEU A 307 -47.91 -8.01 -17.29
N ASP A 308 -48.95 -8.78 -16.95
CA ASP A 308 -49.98 -9.22 -17.90
C ASP A 308 -51.41 -9.05 -17.34
N PRO A 309 -52.08 -7.92 -17.67
CA PRO A 309 -53.46 -7.67 -17.25
C PRO A 309 -54.48 -8.70 -17.76
N ARG A 310 -54.23 -9.37 -18.90
CA ARG A 310 -55.16 -10.34 -19.46
C ARG A 310 -55.11 -11.64 -18.67
N SER A 311 -53.90 -12.13 -18.41
CA SER A 311 -53.66 -13.30 -17.57
C SER A 311 -54.16 -13.07 -16.14
N ASP A 312 -53.89 -11.88 -15.56
CA ASP A 312 -54.37 -11.52 -14.23
C ASP A 312 -55.92 -11.50 -14.15
N ARG A 313 -56.60 -10.95 -15.16
CA ARG A 313 -58.07 -10.95 -15.24
C ARG A 313 -58.63 -12.37 -15.34
N GLN A 314 -58.05 -13.20 -16.20
CA GLN A 314 -58.48 -14.59 -16.34
C GLN A 314 -58.33 -15.33 -15.01
N ARG A 315 -57.17 -15.19 -14.36
CA ARG A 315 -56.89 -15.79 -13.06
C ARG A 315 -57.85 -15.31 -11.97
N PHE A 316 -58.19 -14.03 -11.97
CA PHE A 316 -59.17 -13.46 -11.03
C PHE A 316 -60.56 -14.11 -11.20
N MET A 317 -61.02 -14.29 -12.44
CA MET A 317 -62.30 -14.96 -12.72
C MET A 317 -62.26 -16.44 -12.33
N GLU A 318 -61.17 -17.15 -12.63
CA GLU A 318 -60.96 -18.56 -12.28
C GLU A 318 -60.90 -18.81 -10.77
N THR A 319 -60.41 -17.82 -10.00
CA THR A 319 -60.36 -17.89 -8.53
C THR A 319 -61.75 -17.73 -7.89
N HIS A 320 -62.70 -17.13 -8.60
CA HIS A 320 -64.05 -16.85 -8.11
C HIS A 320 -65.13 -17.44 -9.02
N PRO A 321 -65.13 -18.78 -9.24
CA PRO A 321 -66.03 -19.41 -10.20
C PRO A 321 -67.50 -19.25 -9.83
N THR A 322 -67.84 -19.19 -8.54
CA THR A 322 -69.22 -18.96 -8.07
C THR A 322 -69.79 -17.60 -8.48
N ALA A 323 -68.93 -16.60 -8.71
CA ALA A 323 -69.33 -15.26 -9.12
C ALA A 323 -69.32 -15.10 -10.65
N PHE A 324 -68.35 -15.71 -11.35
CA PHE A 324 -68.09 -15.42 -12.76
C PHE A 324 -68.44 -16.55 -13.74
N THR A 325 -68.83 -17.74 -13.28
CA THR A 325 -69.29 -18.80 -14.19
C THR A 325 -70.65 -18.41 -14.76
N PRO A 326 -70.84 -18.41 -16.10
CA PRO A 326 -72.13 -18.10 -16.70
C PRO A 326 -73.23 -19.04 -16.17
N PRO A 327 -74.42 -18.51 -15.83
CA PRO A 327 -75.54 -19.35 -15.41
C PRO A 327 -76.02 -20.23 -16.57
N ALA A 328 -76.73 -21.30 -16.22
CA ALA A 328 -77.38 -22.15 -17.23
C ALA A 328 -78.34 -21.32 -18.09
N ARG A 329 -78.39 -21.64 -19.40
CA ARG A 329 -79.36 -21.02 -20.30
C ARG A 329 -80.78 -21.35 -19.83
N PHE A 330 -81.66 -20.36 -19.85
CA PHE A 330 -83.09 -20.61 -19.70
C PHE A 330 -83.57 -21.46 -20.88
N ASN A 331 -84.32 -22.50 -20.56
CA ASN A 331 -84.94 -23.39 -21.54
C ASN A 331 -86.44 -23.13 -21.56
N PHE A 332 -87.08 -23.27 -22.73
CA PHE A 332 -88.53 -23.26 -22.85
C PHE A 332 -89.15 -24.28 -21.88
N GLN A 333 -90.11 -23.84 -21.06
CA GLN A 333 -90.82 -24.69 -20.09
C GLN A 333 -92.22 -24.97 -20.64
N PRO A 334 -92.50 -26.17 -21.19
CA PRO A 334 -93.81 -26.49 -21.74
C PRO A 334 -94.87 -26.51 -20.64
N HIS A 335 -95.91 -25.69 -20.79
CA HIS A 335 -97.03 -25.67 -19.85
C HIS A 335 -98.02 -26.79 -20.17
N MET A 336 -98.40 -27.59 -19.17
CA MET A 336 -99.41 -28.67 -19.31
C MET A 336 -99.15 -29.64 -20.48
N GLY A 337 -97.88 -29.95 -20.76
CA GLY A 337 -97.52 -30.92 -21.80
C GLY A 337 -97.61 -30.40 -23.24
N ASP A 338 -97.55 -29.08 -23.44
CA ASP A 338 -97.42 -28.49 -24.78
C ASP A 338 -96.26 -29.13 -25.56
N GLN A 339 -96.58 -29.64 -26.75
CA GLN A 339 -95.64 -30.35 -27.62
C GLN A 339 -94.93 -29.39 -28.59
N VAL A 340 -95.37 -28.13 -28.69
CA VAL A 340 -94.78 -27.13 -29.60
C VAL A 340 -93.69 -26.35 -28.85
N SER A 341 -92.45 -26.45 -29.33
CA SER A 341 -91.27 -25.79 -28.74
C SER A 341 -90.55 -24.84 -29.71
N GLN A 342 -91.17 -24.57 -30.86
CA GLN A 342 -90.64 -23.75 -31.94
C GLN A 342 -91.65 -22.69 -32.36
N ILE A 343 -91.18 -21.67 -33.07
CA ILE A 343 -92.04 -20.60 -33.59
C ILE A 343 -92.95 -21.18 -34.67
N THR A 344 -94.27 -21.08 -34.45
CA THR A 344 -95.29 -21.48 -35.43
C THR A 344 -95.69 -20.29 -36.30
N ALA A 345 -95.33 -20.32 -37.58
CA ALA A 345 -95.58 -19.24 -38.54
C ALA A 345 -96.68 -19.61 -39.55
N MET A 346 -97.87 -19.98 -39.08
CA MET A 346 -99.02 -20.22 -39.97
C MET A 346 -99.52 -18.90 -40.60
N PRO A 347 -100.20 -18.93 -41.76
CA PRO A 347 -100.63 -17.72 -42.47
C PRO A 347 -101.44 -16.73 -41.62
N GLN A 348 -102.21 -17.22 -40.64
CA GLN A 348 -103.04 -16.41 -39.75
C GLN A 348 -102.22 -15.49 -38.82
N VAL A 349 -101.00 -15.88 -38.47
CA VAL A 349 -100.11 -15.13 -37.55
C VAL A 349 -98.89 -14.54 -38.26
N GLN A 350 -98.69 -14.88 -39.55
CA GLN A 350 -97.48 -14.53 -40.30
C GLN A 350 -97.29 -13.01 -40.46
N ALA A 351 -98.37 -12.26 -40.71
CA ALA A 351 -98.29 -10.80 -40.88
C ALA A 351 -97.82 -10.09 -39.59
N GLU A 352 -98.33 -10.52 -38.44
CA GLU A 352 -97.92 -9.99 -37.12
C GLU A 352 -96.46 -10.33 -36.81
N LEU A 353 -96.02 -11.56 -37.11
CA LEU A 353 -94.63 -11.98 -36.94
C LEU A 353 -93.67 -11.17 -37.82
N LEU A 354 -94.03 -10.90 -39.08
CA LEU A 354 -93.22 -10.10 -40.00
C LEU A 354 -93.12 -8.64 -39.56
N LEU A 355 -94.23 -8.04 -39.11
CA LEU A 355 -94.22 -6.69 -38.54
C LEU A 355 -93.31 -6.63 -37.30
N ARG A 356 -93.41 -7.61 -36.40
CA ARG A 356 -92.57 -7.67 -35.21
C ARG A 356 -91.09 -7.83 -35.56
N TYR A 357 -90.77 -8.64 -36.57
CA TYR A 357 -89.41 -8.79 -37.07
C TYR A 357 -88.84 -7.44 -37.56
N GLN A 358 -89.57 -6.71 -38.41
CA GLN A 358 -89.14 -5.39 -38.90
C GLN A 358 -88.94 -4.38 -37.77
N GLN A 359 -89.84 -4.36 -36.79
CA GLN A 359 -89.70 -3.52 -35.60
C GLN A 359 -88.43 -3.86 -34.80
N LEU A 360 -88.17 -5.15 -34.56
CA LEU A 360 -86.96 -5.60 -33.86
C LEU A 360 -85.70 -5.24 -34.64
N GLN A 361 -85.72 -5.39 -35.96
CA GLN A 361 -84.60 -5.07 -36.82
C GLN A 361 -84.29 -3.56 -36.81
N SER A 362 -85.31 -2.71 -36.94
CA SER A 362 -85.13 -1.25 -36.85
C SER A 362 -84.58 -0.84 -35.48
N ARG A 363 -85.12 -1.39 -34.40
CA ARG A 363 -84.65 -1.10 -33.04
C ARG A 363 -83.21 -1.56 -32.83
N LEU A 364 -82.86 -2.74 -33.32
CA LEU A 364 -81.50 -3.26 -33.22
C LEU A 364 -80.51 -2.36 -33.97
N SER A 365 -80.89 -1.84 -35.14
CA SER A 365 -80.06 -0.90 -35.89
C SER A 365 -79.79 0.38 -35.10
N THR A 366 -80.82 0.97 -34.48
CA THR A 366 -80.65 2.17 -33.63
C THR A 366 -79.75 1.88 -32.43
N LEU A 367 -80.00 0.78 -31.70
CA LEU A 367 -79.20 0.42 -30.52
C LEU A 367 -77.73 0.10 -30.87
N LYS A 368 -77.46 -0.43 -32.06
CA LYS A 368 -76.08 -0.66 -32.51
C LYS A 368 -75.33 0.66 -32.72
N ILE A 369 -75.99 1.64 -33.33
CA ILE A 369 -75.42 2.97 -33.53
C ILE A 369 -75.16 3.64 -32.17
N GLU A 370 -76.15 3.62 -31.27
CA GLU A 370 -76.02 4.20 -29.92
C GLU A 370 -74.95 3.53 -29.05
N ASN A 371 -74.62 2.25 -29.31
CA ASN A 371 -73.59 1.53 -28.54
C ASN A 371 -72.19 1.63 -29.17
N GLU A 372 -72.08 2.11 -30.41
CA GLU A 372 -70.81 2.39 -31.08
C GLU A 372 -70.32 3.84 -30.88
N GLU A 373 -71.23 4.77 -30.56
CA GLU A 373 -70.94 6.11 -30.02
C GLU A 373 -70.54 6.06 -28.54
#